data_AF-A0A2E3LWE4-F1
#
_entry.id   AF-A0A2E3LWE4-F1
#
_cell.length_a   1.000
_cell.length_b   1.000
_cell.length_c   1.000
_cell.angle_alpha   90.00
_cell.angle_beta   90.00
_cell.angle_gamma   90.00
#
_symmetry.space_group_name_H-M   'P 1'
#
loop_
_entity.id
_entity.type
_entity.pdbx_description
1 polymer ?
#
loop_
_entity_poly.entity_id
_entity_poly.type
_entity_poly.pdbx_seq_one_letter_code
_entity_poly.pdbx_strand_id
1 'polypeptide(L)'
;MLHTIYYGHPELAFLFLGLLPLVALFVWESIQRQKAILLFPVMGEFRSKILHRTKRALALLAWIFLCCALIQPRGNPRYPEDKKTEALQLQDSDPEIRSMITRRLAHDIVFLLDVSASMEVTDMRTGQSRLDYAKEVIDELVEQLRGENAGIFAFTSELSAVSPPTVDYLFLRLMLRQVGINEGDIAGTDLLEALDATREKFFSQTSNKYKTLVVLTDGGDTQLELSKGEERERILQAILGRIADAEKYKLQVFTIGLGTASGDIIPGVEFEGKAVQSSLDEELLKRLSDTGNGRYFFANQYSAMGIADALAREIQNRQLLLEESEEEIELDMSALSNREPIFDEYFQYPLSLAIISILLSLLIPSTKRRMEMST
;
A
#
# COMPACT_ATOMS: atom_id res chain seq x y z
N MET A 1 -1.45 16.12 37.93
CA MET A 1 -0.53 16.21 36.78
C MET A 1 -0.43 17.67 36.36
N LEU A 2 0.71 18.31 36.62
CA LEU A 2 1.01 19.63 36.08
C LEU A 2 1.22 19.47 34.58
N HIS A 3 0.27 19.94 33.76
CA HIS A 3 0.46 19.98 32.31
C HIS A 3 1.54 21.02 32.02
N THR A 4 2.63 20.62 31.37
CA THR A 4 3.65 21.55 30.88
C THR A 4 3.03 22.39 29.77
N ILE A 5 2.79 23.67 30.07
CA ILE A 5 2.29 24.66 29.11
C ILE A 5 3.50 25.25 28.39
N TYR A 6 3.47 25.22 27.07
CA TYR A 6 4.40 25.88 26.17
C TYR A 6 3.76 27.19 25.66
N TYR A 7 4.58 28.13 25.22
CA TYR A 7 4.10 29.39 24.65
C TYR A 7 4.55 29.47 23.21
N GLY A 8 3.61 29.66 22.28
CA GLY A 8 3.91 29.73 20.84
C GLY A 8 4.77 30.93 20.47
N HIS A 9 4.58 32.07 21.15
CA HIS A 9 5.33 33.29 20.92
C HIS A 9 5.77 33.93 22.25
N PRO A 10 6.83 33.41 22.90
CA PRO A 10 7.31 33.95 24.18
C PRO A 10 7.81 35.39 24.07
N GLU A 11 8.25 35.81 22.87
CA GLU A 11 8.69 37.18 22.58
C GLU A 11 7.58 38.21 22.79
N LEU A 12 6.30 37.82 22.67
CA LEU A 12 5.18 38.74 22.90
C LEU A 12 4.96 39.06 24.39
N ALA A 13 5.69 38.44 25.31
CA ALA A 13 5.71 38.82 26.72
C ALA A 13 6.12 40.29 26.93
N PHE A 14 6.90 40.88 26.00
CA PHE A 14 7.24 42.31 26.06
C PHE A 14 6.02 43.24 25.96
N LEU A 15 4.87 42.77 25.46
CA LEU A 15 3.62 43.54 25.43
C LEU A 15 3.11 43.90 26.84
N PHE A 16 3.51 43.16 27.88
CA PHE A 16 3.21 43.53 29.26
C PHE A 16 3.88 44.83 29.68
N LEU A 17 5.00 45.22 29.05
CA LEU A 17 5.64 46.52 29.29
C LEU A 17 4.73 47.69 28.88
N GLY A 18 3.84 47.46 27.90
CA GLY A 18 2.80 48.41 27.47
C GLY A 18 1.77 48.74 28.57
N LEU A 19 1.74 47.99 29.67
CA LEU A 19 0.91 48.31 30.84
C LEU A 19 1.38 49.57 31.56
N LEU A 20 2.69 49.87 31.54
CA LEU A 20 3.27 51.05 32.19
C LEU A 20 2.73 52.38 31.62
N PRO A 21 2.77 52.65 30.30
CA PRO A 21 2.22 53.88 29.74
C PRO A 21 0.69 53.96 29.93
N LEU A 22 -0.01 52.83 29.91
CA LEU A 22 -1.46 52.79 30.10
C LEU A 22 -1.86 53.15 31.55
N VAL A 23 -1.12 52.64 32.54
CA VAL A 23 -1.25 53.07 33.94
C VAL A 23 -0.88 54.54 34.10
N ALA A 24 0.19 55.02 33.47
CA ALA A 24 0.60 56.42 33.52
C ALA A 24 -0.48 57.35 32.93
N LEU A 25 -1.10 56.99 31.81
CA LEU A 25 -2.24 57.70 31.23
C LEU A 25 -3.44 57.73 32.18
N PHE A 26 -3.76 56.61 32.84
CA PHE A 26 -4.84 56.58 33.82
C PHE A 26 -4.56 57.42 35.06
N VAL A 27 -3.31 57.47 35.53
CA VAL A 27 -2.87 58.34 36.63
C VAL A 27 -2.96 59.80 36.21
N TRP A 28 -2.44 60.15 35.03
CA TRP A 28 -2.53 61.50 34.45
C TRP A 28 -3.99 61.96 34.34
N GLU A 29 -4.85 61.14 33.75
CA GLU A 29 -6.28 61.42 33.63
C GLU A 29 -6.93 61.56 35.02
N SER A 30 -6.51 60.76 36.01
CA SER A 30 -6.98 60.89 37.39
C SER A 30 -6.62 62.24 38.01
N ILE A 31 -5.40 62.71 37.77
CA ILE A 31 -4.90 64.01 38.25
C ILE A 31 -5.65 65.14 37.55
N GLN A 32 -5.79 65.08 36.22
CA GLN A 32 -6.55 66.07 35.46
C GLN A 32 -8.03 66.11 35.88
N ARG A 33 -8.61 64.95 36.19
CA ARG A 33 -9.97 64.86 36.74
C ARG A 33 -10.08 65.51 38.11
N GLN A 34 -9.12 65.30 39.01
CA GLN A 34 -9.12 65.99 40.31
C GLN A 34 -9.04 67.50 40.15
N LYS A 35 -8.23 68.00 39.21
CA LYS A 35 -8.16 69.43 38.87
C LYS A 35 -9.50 69.95 38.32
N ALA A 36 -10.14 69.22 37.40
CA ALA A 36 -11.42 69.60 36.82
C ALA A 36 -12.58 69.64 37.84
N ILE A 37 -12.59 68.70 38.81
CA ILE A 37 -13.58 68.69 39.91
C ILE A 37 -13.40 69.90 40.82
N LEU A 38 -12.16 70.33 41.08
CA LEU A 38 -11.88 71.56 41.86
C LEU A 38 -12.32 72.83 41.13
N LEU A 39 -12.23 72.86 39.79
CA LEU A 39 -12.66 73.99 38.96
C LEU A 39 -14.19 74.06 38.75
N PHE A 40 -14.91 72.92 38.79
CA PHE A 40 -16.36 72.85 38.58
C PHE A 40 -17.05 71.94 39.62
N PRO A 41 -17.35 72.45 40.84
CA PRO A 41 -17.84 71.63 41.95
C PRO A 41 -19.20 70.95 41.70
N VAL A 42 -20.09 71.56 40.90
CA VAL A 42 -21.40 70.98 40.52
C VAL A 42 -21.27 69.66 39.75
N MET A 43 -20.17 69.43 39.04
CA MET A 43 -19.91 68.16 38.33
C MET A 43 -19.41 67.03 39.24
N GLY A 44 -18.95 67.35 40.45
CA GLY A 44 -18.42 66.37 41.42
C GLY A 44 -19.51 65.48 42.03
N GLU A 45 -20.74 65.98 42.17
CA GLU A 45 -21.85 65.25 42.79
C GLU A 45 -22.39 64.10 41.93
N PHE A 46 -22.26 64.18 40.60
CA PHE A 46 -22.83 63.22 39.65
C PHE A 46 -21.96 61.99 39.35
N ARG A 47 -20.70 61.96 39.82
CA ARG A 47 -19.71 60.97 39.40
C ARG A 47 -19.12 60.20 40.58
N SER A 48 -19.37 58.90 40.64
CA SER A 48 -18.87 58.03 41.70
C SER A 48 -17.41 57.62 41.45
N LYS A 49 -16.54 57.88 42.43
CA LYS A 49 -15.11 57.49 42.39
C LYS A 49 -14.93 55.97 42.28
N ILE A 50 -15.84 55.20 42.88
CA ILE A 50 -15.78 53.72 42.91
C ILE A 50 -15.96 53.12 41.51
N LEU A 51 -16.93 53.63 40.74
CA LEU A 51 -17.34 53.08 39.45
C LEU A 51 -16.29 53.36 38.35
N HIS A 52 -15.58 54.47 38.52
CA HIS A 52 -14.43 54.81 37.68
C HIS A 52 -13.21 53.90 37.97
N ARG A 53 -12.98 53.56 39.24
CA ARG A 53 -11.89 52.66 39.64
C ARG A 53 -12.14 51.24 39.14
N THR A 54 -13.38 50.74 39.25
CA THR A 54 -13.75 49.42 38.73
C THR A 54 -13.61 49.34 37.20
N LYS A 55 -14.02 50.38 36.48
CA LYS A 55 -13.86 50.45 35.01
C LYS A 55 -12.39 50.41 34.57
N ARG A 56 -11.50 51.12 35.26
CA ARG A 56 -10.05 51.07 35.00
C ARG A 56 -9.44 49.72 35.34
N ALA A 57 -9.84 49.12 36.46
CA ALA A 57 -9.39 47.79 36.84
C ALA A 57 -9.79 46.75 35.79
N LEU A 58 -11.02 46.81 35.27
CA LEU A 58 -11.50 45.95 34.19
C LEU A 58 -10.74 46.18 32.87
N ALA A 59 -10.40 47.42 32.53
CA ALA A 59 -9.60 47.73 31.34
C ALA A 59 -8.15 47.19 31.44
N LEU A 60 -7.52 47.29 32.61
CA LEU A 60 -6.19 46.72 32.86
C LEU A 60 -6.21 45.19 32.80
N LEU A 61 -7.22 44.58 33.40
CA LEU A 61 -7.40 43.13 33.43
C LEU A 61 -7.75 42.59 32.04
N ALA A 62 -8.52 43.32 31.23
CA ALA A 62 -8.71 43.01 29.81
C ALA A 62 -7.41 43.03 29.02
N TRP A 63 -6.56 44.03 29.24
CA TRP A 63 -5.25 44.14 28.58
C TRP A 63 -4.33 42.96 28.94
N ILE A 64 -4.29 42.58 30.22
CA ILE A 64 -3.51 41.44 30.71
C ILE A 64 -3.98 40.14 30.04
N PHE A 65 -5.28 39.90 29.96
CA PHE A 65 -5.80 38.69 29.34
C PHE A 65 -5.62 38.67 27.82
N LEU A 66 -5.67 39.84 27.17
CA LEU A 66 -5.35 39.95 25.74
C LEU A 66 -3.87 39.61 25.47
N CYS A 67 -2.95 40.10 26.30
CA CYS A 67 -1.53 39.73 26.20
C CYS A 67 -1.33 38.22 26.41
N CYS A 68 -1.97 37.62 27.42
CA CYS A 68 -1.93 36.17 27.63
C CYS A 68 -2.48 35.37 26.45
N ALA A 69 -3.52 35.86 25.76
CA ALA A 69 -4.06 35.21 24.57
C ALA A 69 -3.09 35.28 23.39
N LEU A 70 -2.45 36.43 23.18
CA LEU A 70 -1.49 36.64 22.08
C LEU A 70 -0.21 35.82 22.23
N ILE A 71 0.21 35.52 23.45
CA ILE A 71 1.38 34.65 23.73
C ILE A 71 1.11 33.19 23.30
N GLN A 72 -0.16 32.85 22.99
CA GLN A 72 -0.61 31.53 22.51
C GLN A 72 -0.16 30.38 23.45
N PRO A 73 -0.78 30.23 24.62
CA PRO A 73 -0.52 29.07 25.46
C PRO A 73 -0.92 27.81 24.72
N ARG A 74 0.02 26.89 24.59
CA ARG A 74 -0.08 25.60 23.95
C ARG A 74 0.23 24.53 24.99
N GLY A 75 -0.35 23.35 24.85
CA GLY A 75 0.03 22.23 25.72
C GLY A 75 -0.40 20.91 25.13
N ASN A 76 -0.12 19.85 25.88
CA ASN A 76 -0.44 18.48 25.47
C ASN A 76 0.15 18.15 24.08
N PRO A 77 1.49 18.10 23.95
CA PRO A 77 2.12 17.74 22.69
C PRO A 77 1.66 16.36 22.27
N ARG A 78 1.01 16.27 21.11
CA ARG A 78 0.62 15.00 20.49
C ARG A 78 1.39 14.85 19.19
N TYR A 79 2.03 13.70 19.06
CA TYR A 79 2.44 13.24 17.74
C TYR A 79 1.16 12.75 17.04
N PRO A 80 0.91 13.11 15.78
CA PRO A 80 -0.21 12.56 15.04
C PRO A 80 -0.11 11.04 15.06
N GLU A 81 -1.15 10.37 15.56
CA GLU A 81 -1.24 8.92 15.56
C GLU A 81 -1.39 8.45 14.11
N ASP A 82 -0.29 7.98 13.52
CA ASP A 82 -0.38 7.16 12.33
C ASP A 82 -0.97 5.82 12.74
N LYS A 83 -1.89 5.27 11.92
CA LYS A 83 -2.41 3.89 12.04
C LYS A 83 -1.30 2.81 12.09
N LYS A 84 -0.05 3.20 11.82
CA LYS A 84 1.16 2.38 11.96
C LYS A 84 1.70 2.31 13.39
N THR A 85 1.51 3.31 14.25
CA THR A 85 2.09 3.29 15.61
C THR A 85 1.42 2.24 16.51
N GLU A 86 0.12 1.98 16.33
CA GLU A 86 -0.55 0.83 16.96
C GLU A 86 0.00 -0.52 16.42
N ALA A 87 0.39 -0.58 15.14
CA ALA A 87 1.04 -1.77 14.56
C ALA A 87 2.50 -1.94 15.02
N LEU A 88 3.22 -0.84 15.25
CA LEU A 88 4.59 -0.81 15.80
C LEU A 88 4.63 -1.12 17.30
N GLN A 89 3.59 -0.77 18.07
CA GLN A 89 3.52 -1.13 19.49
C GLN A 89 3.16 -2.60 19.72
N LEU A 90 2.47 -3.24 18.77
CA LEU A 90 2.29 -4.71 18.72
C LEU A 90 3.59 -5.44 18.33
N GLN A 91 4.53 -4.73 17.68
CA GLN A 91 5.80 -5.24 17.13
C GLN A 91 6.83 -5.64 18.21
N ASP A 92 6.72 -5.11 19.43
CA ASP A 92 7.69 -5.33 20.52
C ASP A 92 7.35 -6.52 21.44
N SER A 93 6.24 -7.23 21.21
CA SER A 93 5.73 -8.22 22.16
C SER A 93 6.15 -9.67 21.90
N ASP A 94 6.57 -10.04 20.68
CA ASP A 94 6.92 -11.44 20.37
C ASP A 94 7.86 -11.61 19.15
N PRO A 95 9.03 -12.27 19.27
CA PRO A 95 9.90 -12.56 18.12
C PRO A 95 9.27 -13.46 17.06
N GLU A 96 8.27 -14.28 17.38
CA GLU A 96 7.51 -15.05 16.38
C GLU A 96 6.63 -14.14 15.50
N ILE A 97 6.04 -13.10 16.08
CA ILE A 97 5.24 -12.10 15.36
C ILE A 97 6.13 -11.28 14.40
N ARG A 98 7.40 -11.04 14.75
CA ARG A 98 8.38 -10.41 13.86
C ARG A 98 8.58 -11.20 12.56
N SER A 99 8.59 -12.53 12.62
CA SER A 99 8.67 -13.38 11.42
C SER A 99 7.39 -13.37 10.57
N MET A 100 6.23 -13.08 11.18
CA MET A 100 4.95 -12.94 10.48
C MET A 100 4.66 -11.54 9.94
N ILE A 101 5.23 -10.48 10.54
CA ILE A 101 5.06 -9.08 10.13
C ILE A 101 6.12 -8.66 9.12
N THR A 102 7.34 -9.21 9.18
CA THR A 102 8.27 -9.23 8.02
C THR A 102 7.76 -10.26 6.99
N ARG A 103 6.49 -10.16 6.60
CA ARG A 103 6.04 -10.70 5.33
C ARG A 103 6.81 -9.94 4.26
N ARG A 104 7.87 -10.58 3.79
CA ARG A 104 8.23 -10.58 2.37
C ARG A 104 6.97 -10.33 1.55
N LEU A 105 7.00 -9.34 0.66
CA LEU A 105 5.91 -9.04 -0.27
C LEU A 105 5.27 -10.37 -0.71
N ALA A 106 3.98 -10.55 -0.42
CA ALA A 106 3.32 -11.82 -0.71
C ALA A 106 3.42 -12.06 -2.23
N HIS A 107 4.35 -12.92 -2.62
CA HIS A 107 4.64 -13.26 -4.00
C HIS A 107 3.85 -14.53 -4.30
N ASP A 108 2.97 -14.47 -5.29
CA ASP A 108 2.18 -15.62 -5.71
C ASP A 108 2.81 -16.21 -6.98
N ILE A 109 3.29 -17.44 -6.90
CA ILE A 109 3.85 -18.23 -7.99
C ILE A 109 2.79 -19.22 -8.44
N VAL A 110 2.47 -19.19 -9.73
CA VAL A 110 1.44 -20.00 -10.35
C VAL A 110 2.07 -20.85 -11.45
N PHE A 111 1.98 -22.16 -11.31
CA PHE A 111 2.39 -23.13 -12.32
C PHE A 111 1.20 -23.45 -13.22
N LEU A 112 1.37 -23.26 -14.52
CA LEU A 112 0.43 -23.69 -15.54
C LEU A 112 1.05 -24.88 -16.28
N LEU A 113 0.58 -26.07 -15.93
CA LEU A 113 1.13 -27.36 -16.35
C LEU A 113 0.24 -27.98 -17.43
N ASP A 114 0.80 -28.22 -18.60
CA ASP A 114 0.13 -28.94 -19.66
C ASP A 114 -0.01 -30.43 -19.28
N VAL A 115 -1.21 -30.97 -19.40
CA VAL A 115 -1.50 -32.40 -19.12
C VAL A 115 -2.17 -33.09 -20.31
N SER A 116 -2.02 -32.53 -21.51
CA SER A 116 -2.48 -33.12 -22.76
C SER A 116 -1.72 -34.40 -23.10
N ALA A 117 -2.26 -35.20 -24.02
CA ALA A 117 -1.66 -36.48 -24.41
C ALA A 117 -0.22 -36.34 -24.94
N SER A 118 0.14 -35.21 -25.57
CA SER A 118 1.49 -34.98 -26.05
C SER A 118 2.54 -34.89 -24.93
N MET A 119 2.11 -34.65 -23.69
CA MET A 119 2.98 -34.61 -22.53
C MET A 119 3.39 -36.00 -22.03
N GLU A 120 2.81 -37.08 -22.57
CA GLU A 120 3.22 -38.46 -22.31
C GLU A 120 4.48 -38.87 -23.11
N VAL A 121 4.81 -38.13 -24.16
CA VAL A 121 5.96 -38.40 -25.03
C VAL A 121 7.28 -38.41 -24.25
N THR A 122 8.18 -39.32 -24.60
CA THR A 122 9.47 -39.57 -23.92
C THR A 122 10.68 -39.10 -24.71
N ASP A 123 10.55 -37.98 -25.42
CA ASP A 123 11.61 -37.37 -26.24
C ASP A 123 12.53 -36.42 -25.45
N MET A 124 12.47 -36.50 -24.12
CA MET A 124 13.35 -35.79 -23.21
C MET A 124 14.71 -36.48 -23.09
N ARG A 125 15.79 -35.70 -22.91
CA ARG A 125 17.17 -36.21 -22.75
C ARG A 125 17.31 -37.21 -21.59
N THR A 126 16.48 -37.10 -20.57
CA THR A 126 16.46 -37.99 -19.40
C THR A 126 15.77 -39.33 -19.67
N GLY A 127 15.03 -39.46 -20.78
CA GLY A 127 14.17 -40.60 -21.10
C GLY A 127 12.86 -40.66 -20.31
N GLN A 128 12.57 -39.64 -19.50
CA GLN A 128 11.28 -39.49 -18.82
C GLN A 128 10.23 -38.92 -19.78
N SER A 129 8.94 -39.03 -19.40
CA SER A 129 7.89 -38.30 -20.11
C SER A 129 8.06 -36.78 -19.93
N ARG A 130 7.54 -35.99 -20.88
CA ARG A 130 7.52 -34.52 -20.75
C ARG A 130 6.81 -34.07 -19.47
N LEU A 131 5.70 -34.71 -19.10
CA LEU A 131 4.96 -34.44 -17.86
C LEU A 131 5.79 -34.73 -16.61
N ASP A 132 6.48 -35.87 -16.57
CA ASP A 132 7.30 -36.24 -15.40
C ASP A 132 8.47 -35.29 -15.22
N TYR A 133 9.13 -34.89 -16.31
CA TYR A 133 10.18 -33.87 -16.25
C TYR A 133 9.63 -32.52 -15.77
N ALA A 134 8.43 -32.13 -16.23
CA ALA A 134 7.78 -30.90 -15.78
C ALA A 134 7.47 -30.93 -14.27
N LYS A 135 6.98 -32.06 -13.76
CA LYS A 135 6.76 -32.25 -12.32
C LYS A 135 8.07 -32.17 -11.54
N GLU A 136 9.15 -32.76 -12.05
CA GLU A 136 10.46 -32.68 -11.41
C GLU A 136 10.94 -31.23 -11.29
N VAL A 137 10.81 -30.43 -12.36
CA VAL A 137 11.13 -28.99 -12.33
C VAL A 137 10.31 -28.24 -11.27
N ILE A 138 9.00 -28.49 -11.20
CA ILE A 138 8.13 -27.84 -10.22
C ILE A 138 8.51 -28.27 -8.80
N ASP A 139 8.76 -29.56 -8.55
CA ASP A 139 9.13 -30.10 -7.25
C ASP A 139 10.45 -29.49 -6.74
N GLU A 140 11.45 -29.40 -7.61
CA GLU A 140 12.75 -28.78 -7.34
C GLU A 140 12.61 -27.28 -7.04
N LEU A 141 11.78 -26.56 -7.80
CA LEU A 141 11.57 -25.12 -7.57
C LEU A 141 10.83 -24.88 -6.25
N VAL A 142 9.77 -25.65 -5.97
CA VAL A 142 8.98 -25.54 -4.74
C VAL A 142 9.83 -25.78 -3.50
N GLU A 143 10.81 -26.69 -3.57
CA GLU A 143 11.74 -26.94 -2.47
C GLU A 143 12.64 -25.74 -2.15
N GLN A 144 12.86 -24.83 -3.10
CA GLN A 144 13.68 -23.64 -2.94
C GLN A 144 12.88 -22.42 -2.45
N LEU A 145 11.55 -22.47 -2.50
CA LEU A 145 10.68 -21.37 -2.07
C LEU A 145 10.75 -21.16 -0.56
N ARG A 146 10.73 -19.89 -0.16
CA ARG A 146 10.79 -19.43 1.24
C ARG A 146 9.78 -18.31 1.48
N GLY A 147 8.51 -18.69 1.60
CA GLY A 147 7.42 -17.80 2.03
C GLY A 147 6.54 -17.26 0.91
N GLU A 148 6.84 -17.58 -0.35
CA GLU A 148 5.99 -17.33 -1.51
C GLU A 148 4.79 -18.30 -1.50
N ASN A 149 3.63 -17.86 -1.99
CA ASN A 149 2.49 -18.75 -2.21
C ASN A 149 2.69 -19.46 -3.55
N ALA A 150 2.69 -20.78 -3.58
CA ALA A 150 2.77 -21.55 -4.81
C ALA A 150 1.43 -22.23 -5.11
N GLY A 151 0.98 -22.22 -6.36
CA GLY A 151 -0.24 -22.91 -6.83
C GLY A 151 0.00 -23.62 -8.15
N ILE A 152 -0.75 -24.69 -8.41
CA ILE A 152 -0.65 -25.50 -9.63
C ILE A 152 -2.00 -25.56 -10.33
N PHE A 153 -2.00 -25.29 -11.62
CA PHE A 153 -3.12 -25.45 -12.53
C PHE A 153 -2.71 -26.38 -13.66
N ALA A 154 -3.53 -27.38 -13.92
CA ALA A 154 -3.38 -28.26 -15.06
C ALA A 154 -4.27 -27.76 -16.19
N PHE A 155 -3.82 -27.84 -17.43
CA PHE A 155 -4.63 -27.45 -18.58
C PHE A 155 -4.52 -28.42 -19.76
N THR A 156 -5.61 -28.49 -20.52
CA THR A 156 -5.75 -29.13 -21.84
C THR A 156 -6.55 -28.19 -22.74
N SER A 157 -7.80 -28.55 -23.04
CA SER A 157 -8.84 -27.66 -23.57
C SER A 157 -9.40 -26.75 -22.47
N GLU A 158 -9.44 -27.23 -21.22
CA GLU A 158 -9.96 -26.49 -20.07
C GLU A 158 -8.90 -26.33 -18.97
N LEU A 159 -9.07 -25.30 -18.12
CA LEU A 159 -8.21 -25.04 -16.97
C LEU A 159 -8.76 -25.67 -15.68
N SER A 160 -8.01 -26.61 -15.10
CA SER A 160 -8.34 -27.26 -13.84
C SER A 160 -7.37 -26.86 -12.71
N ALA A 161 -7.92 -26.54 -11.54
CA ALA A 161 -7.12 -26.20 -10.36
C ALA A 161 -6.67 -27.46 -9.63
N VAL A 162 -5.37 -27.75 -9.64
CA VAL A 162 -4.78 -28.87 -8.91
C VAL A 162 -4.54 -28.47 -7.45
N SER A 163 -3.96 -27.29 -7.24
CA SER A 163 -3.70 -26.74 -5.91
C SER A 163 -3.81 -25.21 -5.97
N PRO A 164 -4.71 -24.59 -5.18
CA PRO A 164 -4.73 -23.12 -5.05
C PRO A 164 -3.41 -22.58 -4.48
N PRO A 165 -3.06 -21.30 -4.72
CA PRO A 165 -1.85 -20.70 -4.16
C PRO A 165 -1.79 -20.81 -2.63
N THR A 166 -0.76 -21.50 -2.13
CA THR A 166 -0.56 -21.81 -0.71
C THR A 166 0.91 -21.79 -0.32
N VAL A 167 1.19 -21.57 0.96
CA VAL A 167 2.52 -21.77 1.57
C VAL A 167 2.72 -23.21 2.06
N ASP A 168 1.69 -24.06 2.01
CA ASP A 168 1.81 -25.48 2.31
C ASP A 168 2.43 -26.24 1.13
N TYR A 169 3.76 -26.17 1.07
CA TYR A 169 4.55 -26.83 0.03
C TYR A 169 4.44 -28.36 0.08
N LEU A 170 4.21 -28.94 1.27
CA LEU A 170 4.02 -30.38 1.39
C LEU A 170 2.73 -30.81 0.70
N PHE A 171 1.62 -30.11 0.98
CA PHE A 171 0.35 -30.36 0.30
C PHE A 171 0.49 -30.17 -1.22
N LEU A 172 1.12 -29.09 -1.66
CA LEU A 172 1.32 -28.82 -3.09
C LEU A 172 2.12 -29.94 -3.78
N ARG A 173 3.23 -30.40 -3.19
CA ARG A 173 4.03 -31.52 -3.71
C ARG A 173 3.24 -32.83 -3.75
N LEU A 174 2.38 -33.09 -2.75
CA LEU A 174 1.50 -34.26 -2.75
C LEU A 174 0.48 -34.21 -3.89
N MET A 175 -0.12 -33.04 -4.14
CA MET A 175 -1.06 -32.85 -5.25
C MET A 175 -0.36 -32.96 -6.60
N LEU A 176 0.83 -32.38 -6.75
CA LEU A 176 1.64 -32.47 -7.97
C LEU A 176 1.92 -33.91 -8.39
N ARG A 177 2.22 -34.79 -7.42
CA ARG A 177 2.47 -36.22 -7.67
C ARG A 177 1.25 -36.96 -8.21
N GLN A 178 0.04 -36.49 -7.88
CA GLN A 178 -1.22 -37.10 -8.34
C GLN A 178 -1.65 -36.64 -9.73
N VAL A 179 -1.04 -35.57 -10.26
CA VAL A 179 -1.35 -35.10 -11.61
C VAL A 179 -1.01 -36.20 -12.61
N GLY A 180 -1.91 -36.49 -13.53
CA GLY A 180 -1.70 -37.45 -14.61
C GLY A 180 -2.12 -36.85 -15.95
N ILE A 181 -1.83 -37.58 -17.03
CA ILE A 181 -2.32 -37.23 -18.37
C ILE A 181 -3.85 -37.30 -18.35
N ASN A 182 -4.50 -36.28 -18.92
CA ASN A 182 -5.95 -36.27 -19.08
C ASN A 182 -6.34 -37.02 -20.36
N GLU A 183 -6.44 -38.35 -20.27
CA GLU A 183 -6.81 -39.24 -21.40
C GLU A 183 -8.22 -38.98 -21.97
N GLY A 184 -9.06 -38.22 -21.24
CA GLY A 184 -10.45 -37.96 -21.63
C GLY A 184 -10.64 -36.86 -22.68
N ASP A 185 -9.66 -35.98 -22.87
CA ASP A 185 -9.73 -34.83 -23.77
C ASP A 185 -8.97 -35.09 -25.08
N ILE A 186 -9.67 -35.65 -26.06
CA ILE A 186 -9.18 -35.75 -27.45
C ILE A 186 -9.20 -34.36 -28.15
N ALA A 187 -9.79 -33.35 -27.49
CA ALA A 187 -9.98 -32.00 -28.04
C ALA A 187 -8.65 -31.22 -28.26
N GLY A 188 -7.53 -31.74 -27.74
CA GLY A 188 -6.22 -31.10 -27.83
C GLY A 188 -6.06 -29.96 -26.82
N THR A 189 -5.20 -29.00 -27.14
CA THR A 189 -4.78 -27.94 -26.21
C THR A 189 -5.32 -26.58 -26.67
N ASP A 190 -5.92 -25.81 -25.75
CA ASP A 190 -6.34 -24.43 -25.99
C ASP A 190 -5.63 -23.49 -25.00
N LEU A 191 -4.50 -22.94 -25.45
CA LEU A 191 -3.67 -22.07 -24.63
C LEU A 191 -4.36 -20.72 -24.37
N LEU A 192 -5.18 -20.24 -25.31
CA LEU A 192 -5.90 -18.98 -25.18
C LEU A 192 -6.91 -19.06 -24.03
N GLU A 193 -7.74 -20.10 -24.01
CA GLU A 193 -8.73 -20.32 -22.95
C GLU A 193 -8.05 -20.56 -21.59
N ALA A 194 -6.96 -21.35 -21.57
CA ALA A 194 -6.20 -21.59 -20.36
C ALA A 194 -5.63 -20.28 -19.75
N LEU A 195 -5.05 -19.42 -20.58
CA LEU A 195 -4.52 -18.12 -20.13
C LEU A 195 -5.63 -17.15 -19.72
N ASP A 196 -6.76 -17.12 -20.44
CA ASP A 196 -7.90 -16.30 -20.07
C ASP A 196 -8.51 -16.71 -18.73
N ALA A 197 -8.73 -18.01 -18.52
CA ALA A 197 -9.23 -18.54 -17.26
C ALA A 197 -8.24 -18.30 -16.11
N THR A 198 -6.93 -18.42 -16.37
CA THR A 198 -5.89 -18.14 -15.36
C THR A 198 -5.90 -16.65 -15.01
N ARG A 199 -6.01 -15.78 -16.02
CA ARG A 199 -6.12 -14.33 -15.83
C ARG A 199 -7.34 -13.97 -15.01
N GLU A 200 -8.52 -14.48 -15.34
CA GLU A 200 -9.73 -14.16 -14.61
C GLU A 200 -9.66 -14.61 -13.15
N LYS A 201 -9.24 -15.85 -12.90
CA LYS A 201 -9.23 -16.45 -11.56
C LYS A 201 -8.12 -15.89 -10.65
N PHE A 202 -6.95 -15.55 -11.19
CA PHE A 202 -5.77 -15.24 -10.37
C PHE A 202 -5.17 -13.86 -10.61
N PHE A 203 -5.23 -13.33 -11.84
CA PHE A 203 -4.49 -12.11 -12.20
C PHE A 203 -5.37 -10.85 -12.25
N SER A 204 -6.67 -10.99 -12.50
CA SER A 204 -7.62 -9.88 -12.69
C SER A 204 -7.80 -8.99 -11.46
N GLN A 205 -7.51 -9.51 -10.27
CA GLN A 205 -7.56 -8.73 -9.04
C GLN A 205 -6.27 -7.92 -8.89
N THR A 206 -6.42 -6.59 -8.89
CA THR A 206 -5.37 -5.63 -8.55
C THR A 206 -4.97 -5.81 -7.09
N SER A 207 -4.08 -6.76 -6.83
CA SER A 207 -3.45 -6.97 -5.53
C SER A 207 -2.08 -6.30 -5.52
N ASN A 208 -1.63 -5.82 -4.37
CA ASN A 208 -0.27 -5.27 -4.25
C ASN A 208 0.84 -6.34 -4.34
N LYS A 209 0.45 -7.60 -4.55
CA LYS A 209 1.31 -8.78 -4.66
C LYS A 209 1.98 -8.89 -6.03
N TYR A 210 3.23 -9.32 -6.04
CA TYR A 210 3.91 -9.76 -7.24
C TYR A 210 3.45 -11.16 -7.64
N LYS A 211 3.36 -11.38 -8.94
CA LYS A 211 2.84 -12.63 -9.50
C LYS A 211 3.83 -13.19 -10.50
N THR A 212 4.12 -14.47 -10.40
CA THR A 212 4.92 -15.18 -11.39
C THR A 212 4.10 -16.32 -11.95
N LEU A 213 3.91 -16.33 -13.27
CA LEU A 213 3.34 -17.44 -14.01
C LEU A 213 4.48 -18.24 -14.64
N VAL A 214 4.53 -19.54 -14.37
CA VAL A 214 5.46 -20.47 -15.01
C VAL A 214 4.63 -21.43 -15.85
N VAL A 215 4.77 -21.36 -17.16
CA VAL A 215 4.06 -22.21 -18.12
C VAL A 215 4.97 -23.36 -18.54
N LEU A 216 4.52 -24.60 -18.38
CA LEU A 216 5.25 -25.82 -18.74
C LEU A 216 4.43 -26.57 -19.78
N THR A 217 4.90 -26.58 -21.03
CA THR A 217 4.17 -27.13 -22.18
C THR A 217 5.14 -27.44 -23.33
N ASP A 218 4.70 -28.24 -24.30
CA ASP A 218 5.34 -28.38 -25.60
C ASP A 218 4.93 -27.26 -26.59
N GLY A 219 4.05 -26.35 -26.18
CA GLY A 219 3.58 -25.24 -27.02
C GLY A 219 2.57 -25.68 -28.09
N GLY A 220 2.05 -26.91 -27.99
CA GLY A 220 0.96 -27.38 -28.83
C GLY A 220 -0.31 -26.58 -28.56
N ASP A 221 -0.94 -26.09 -29.62
CA ASP A 221 -2.25 -25.45 -29.57
C ASP A 221 -3.04 -25.85 -30.82
N THR A 222 -4.20 -26.48 -30.61
CA THR A 222 -4.99 -27.08 -31.69
C THR A 222 -5.41 -26.02 -32.71
N GLN A 223 -5.74 -24.80 -32.27
CA GLN A 223 -6.17 -23.74 -33.18
C GLN A 223 -4.98 -23.23 -34.01
N LEU A 224 -3.82 -23.02 -33.38
CA LEU A 224 -2.61 -22.57 -34.07
C LEU A 224 -2.07 -23.60 -35.08
N GLU A 225 -2.20 -24.89 -34.79
CA GLU A 225 -1.79 -25.97 -35.71
C GLU A 225 -2.72 -26.09 -36.93
N LEU A 226 -4.02 -25.86 -36.74
CA LEU A 226 -5.02 -25.92 -37.81
C LEU A 226 -5.04 -24.65 -38.69
N SER A 227 -4.66 -23.50 -38.13
CA SER A 227 -4.69 -22.20 -38.82
C SER A 227 -3.39 -21.89 -39.60
N LYS A 228 -3.50 -21.14 -40.70
CA LYS A 228 -2.35 -20.73 -41.54
C LYS A 228 -2.42 -19.26 -41.92
N GLY A 229 -1.25 -18.64 -42.14
CA GLY A 229 -1.15 -17.26 -42.62
C GLY A 229 -1.69 -16.23 -41.62
N GLU A 230 -2.54 -15.32 -42.10
CA GLU A 230 -3.09 -14.24 -41.27
C GLU A 230 -3.91 -14.74 -40.06
N GLU A 231 -4.59 -15.88 -40.19
CA GLU A 231 -5.42 -16.43 -39.12
C GLU A 231 -4.56 -16.89 -37.93
N ARG A 232 -3.46 -17.59 -38.22
CA ARG A 232 -2.49 -18.01 -37.19
C ARG A 232 -1.92 -16.81 -36.44
N GLU A 233 -1.56 -15.74 -37.16
CA GLU A 233 -1.04 -14.53 -36.52
C GLU A 233 -2.11 -13.85 -35.64
N ARG A 234 -3.39 -13.83 -36.06
CA ARG A 234 -4.47 -13.28 -35.22
C ARG A 234 -4.64 -14.05 -33.91
N ILE A 235 -4.61 -15.38 -33.97
CA ILE A 235 -4.72 -16.23 -32.77
C ILE A 235 -3.51 -16.02 -31.87
N LEU A 236 -2.30 -15.99 -32.44
CA LEU A 236 -1.08 -15.72 -31.70
C LEU A 236 -1.14 -14.36 -30.99
N GLN A 237 -1.59 -13.31 -31.68
CA GLN A 237 -1.79 -11.99 -31.07
C GLN A 237 -2.85 -11.99 -29.97
N ALA A 238 -3.91 -12.80 -30.11
CA ALA A 238 -4.91 -12.95 -29.06
C ALA A 238 -4.32 -13.60 -27.80
N ILE A 239 -3.49 -14.64 -27.95
CA ILE A 239 -2.78 -15.32 -26.86
C ILE A 239 -1.83 -14.33 -26.16
N LEU A 240 -0.96 -13.66 -26.93
CA LEU A 240 -0.02 -12.67 -26.39
C LEU A 240 -0.75 -11.50 -25.70
N GLY A 241 -1.88 -11.06 -26.27
CA GLY A 241 -2.73 -10.02 -25.71
C GLY A 241 -3.25 -10.34 -24.31
N ARG A 242 -3.32 -11.62 -23.91
CA ARG A 242 -3.80 -12.00 -22.57
C ARG A 242 -2.80 -11.66 -21.47
N ILE A 243 -1.51 -11.63 -21.83
CA ILE A 243 -0.41 -11.32 -20.93
C ILE A 243 0.26 -9.98 -21.24
N ALA A 244 -0.16 -9.25 -22.27
CA ALA A 244 0.42 -7.95 -22.66
C ALA A 244 0.33 -6.89 -21.55
N ASP A 245 -0.69 -6.97 -20.69
CA ASP A 245 -0.85 -6.09 -19.53
C ASP A 245 -0.01 -6.54 -18.31
N ALA A 246 0.98 -7.43 -18.49
CA ALA A 246 1.72 -8.07 -17.39
C ALA A 246 2.31 -7.05 -16.39
N GLU A 247 2.88 -5.95 -16.87
CA GLU A 247 3.44 -4.90 -16.00
C GLU A 247 2.40 -4.28 -15.08
N LYS A 248 1.19 -4.00 -15.60
CA LYS A 248 0.09 -3.42 -14.83
C LYS A 248 -0.33 -4.34 -13.67
N TYR A 249 -0.25 -5.65 -13.87
CA TYR A 249 -0.60 -6.66 -12.88
C TYR A 249 0.59 -7.18 -12.06
N LYS A 250 1.77 -6.55 -12.18
CA LYS A 250 3.01 -7.01 -11.53
C LYS A 250 3.29 -8.51 -11.82
N LEU A 251 2.95 -8.94 -13.04
CA LEU A 251 3.05 -10.31 -13.52
C LEU A 251 4.37 -10.51 -14.29
N GLN A 252 5.06 -11.62 -14.04
CA GLN A 252 6.10 -12.14 -14.92
C GLN A 252 5.72 -13.51 -15.45
N VAL A 253 6.01 -13.78 -16.72
CA VAL A 253 5.71 -15.06 -17.37
C VAL A 253 6.99 -15.76 -17.79
N PHE A 254 7.27 -16.91 -17.19
CA PHE A 254 8.30 -17.83 -17.61
C PHE A 254 7.70 -18.97 -18.41
N THR A 255 8.41 -19.45 -19.42
CA THR A 255 7.98 -20.57 -20.24
C THR A 255 9.05 -21.64 -20.27
N ILE A 256 8.64 -22.90 -20.12
CA ILE A 256 9.51 -24.07 -20.16
C ILE A 256 9.02 -24.96 -21.28
N GLY A 257 9.79 -24.98 -22.37
CA GLY A 257 9.48 -25.78 -23.55
C GLY A 257 9.94 -27.22 -23.36
N LEU A 258 8.99 -28.15 -23.41
CA LEU A 258 9.20 -29.59 -23.25
C LEU A 258 9.12 -30.31 -24.59
N GLY A 259 10.01 -31.28 -24.79
CA GLY A 259 10.10 -32.04 -26.03
C GLY A 259 11.15 -31.52 -27.01
N THR A 260 11.01 -31.88 -28.27
CA THR A 260 11.99 -31.59 -29.33
C THR A 260 11.34 -30.95 -30.56
N ALA A 261 12.10 -30.16 -31.30
CA ALA A 261 11.65 -29.58 -32.57
C ALA A 261 11.40 -30.65 -33.66
N SER A 262 12.09 -31.79 -33.57
CA SER A 262 11.81 -32.95 -34.42
C SER A 262 10.47 -33.62 -34.08
N GLY A 263 10.04 -33.50 -32.81
CA GLY A 263 8.86 -34.17 -32.28
C GLY A 263 8.99 -35.69 -32.22
N ASP A 264 8.03 -36.32 -31.55
CA ASP A 264 7.89 -37.77 -31.48
C ASP A 264 6.41 -38.17 -31.42
N ILE A 265 6.13 -39.45 -31.62
CA ILE A 265 4.78 -40.00 -31.70
C ILE A 265 4.13 -40.02 -30.31
N ILE A 266 2.90 -39.52 -30.24
CA ILE A 266 2.07 -39.61 -29.03
C ILE A 266 1.59 -41.05 -28.87
N PRO A 267 1.92 -41.75 -27.77
CA PRO A 267 1.46 -43.12 -27.54
C PRO A 267 -0.06 -43.22 -27.52
N GLY A 268 -0.63 -44.19 -28.24
CA GLY A 268 -2.07 -44.50 -28.18
C GLY A 268 -3.00 -43.49 -28.87
N VAL A 269 -2.48 -42.41 -29.46
CA VAL A 269 -3.28 -41.40 -30.17
C VAL A 269 -3.11 -41.53 -31.68
N GLU A 270 -4.22 -41.79 -32.36
CA GLU A 270 -4.29 -41.87 -33.82
C GLU A 270 -5.35 -40.90 -34.35
N PHE A 271 -4.99 -40.14 -35.39
CA PHE A 271 -5.91 -39.29 -36.14
C PHE A 271 -6.02 -39.82 -37.56
N GLU A 272 -7.24 -40.14 -38.00
CA GLU A 272 -7.51 -40.75 -39.32
C GLU A 272 -6.68 -42.03 -39.59
N GLY A 273 -6.41 -42.83 -38.56
CA GLY A 273 -5.63 -44.06 -38.65
C GLY A 273 -4.13 -43.84 -38.84
N LYS A 274 -3.62 -42.64 -38.57
CA LYS A 274 -2.20 -42.33 -38.52
C LYS A 274 -1.82 -41.88 -37.12
N ALA A 275 -0.66 -42.34 -36.67
CA ALA A 275 -0.05 -41.89 -35.44
C ALA A 275 0.15 -40.36 -35.49
N VAL A 276 -0.24 -39.67 -34.41
CA VAL A 276 -0.05 -38.22 -34.28
C VAL A 276 1.35 -37.95 -33.73
N GLN A 277 2.07 -37.04 -34.37
CA GLN A 277 3.39 -36.60 -33.93
C GLN A 277 3.25 -35.23 -33.27
N SER A 278 3.81 -35.06 -32.07
CA SER A 278 3.88 -33.75 -31.38
C SER A 278 5.31 -33.22 -31.40
N SER A 279 5.45 -31.96 -31.82
CA SER A 279 6.70 -31.21 -31.87
C SER A 279 6.62 -29.94 -31.03
N LEU A 280 7.75 -29.55 -30.44
CA LEU A 280 7.84 -28.33 -29.64
C LEU A 280 7.73 -27.05 -30.49
N ASP A 281 6.77 -26.16 -30.18
CA ASP A 281 6.71 -24.80 -30.73
C ASP A 281 7.51 -23.81 -29.86
N GLU A 282 8.82 -23.77 -30.08
CA GLU A 282 9.70 -22.85 -29.34
C GLU A 282 9.40 -21.37 -29.62
N GLU A 283 8.89 -21.05 -30.81
CA GLU A 283 8.67 -19.66 -31.23
C GLU A 283 7.54 -19.04 -30.42
N LEU A 284 6.43 -19.77 -30.27
CA LEU A 284 5.30 -19.36 -29.44
C LEU A 284 5.74 -19.10 -27.99
N LEU A 285 6.49 -20.03 -27.40
CA LEU A 285 6.89 -19.94 -25.99
C LEU A 285 7.88 -18.81 -25.72
N LYS A 286 8.78 -18.52 -26.65
CA LYS A 286 9.69 -17.36 -26.57
C LYS A 286 8.89 -16.05 -26.63
N ARG A 287 8.00 -15.91 -27.61
CA ARG A 287 7.14 -14.72 -27.73
C ARG A 287 6.29 -14.53 -26.47
N LEU A 288 5.78 -15.61 -25.87
CA LEU A 288 4.99 -15.56 -24.65
C LEU A 288 5.82 -15.07 -23.45
N SER A 289 7.02 -15.62 -23.22
CA SER A 289 7.88 -15.14 -22.13
C SER A 289 8.36 -13.70 -22.33
N ASP A 290 8.67 -13.32 -23.58
CA ASP A 290 9.13 -11.97 -23.90
C ASP A 290 8.02 -10.94 -23.64
N THR A 291 6.78 -11.25 -24.06
CA THR A 291 5.61 -10.39 -23.81
C THR A 291 5.33 -10.26 -22.30
N GLY A 292 5.55 -11.31 -21.54
CA GLY A 292 5.33 -11.34 -20.10
C GLY A 292 6.55 -10.93 -19.25
N ASN A 293 7.57 -10.27 -19.81
CA ASN A 293 8.76 -9.81 -19.09
C ASN A 293 9.49 -10.92 -18.28
N GLY A 294 9.50 -12.15 -18.80
CA GLY A 294 10.23 -13.28 -18.22
C GLY A 294 11.23 -13.88 -19.21
N ARG A 295 11.41 -15.20 -19.12
CA ARG A 295 12.40 -15.93 -19.91
C ARG A 295 11.88 -17.30 -20.36
N TYR A 296 12.30 -17.70 -21.55
CA TYR A 296 12.12 -19.05 -22.08
C TYR A 296 13.26 -19.98 -21.69
N PHE A 297 12.92 -21.19 -21.25
CA PHE A 297 13.85 -22.28 -20.97
C PHE A 297 13.56 -23.48 -21.86
N PHE A 298 14.54 -23.93 -22.64
CA PHE A 298 14.42 -25.17 -23.38
C PHE A 298 14.82 -26.35 -22.50
N ALA A 299 13.85 -27.16 -22.07
CA ALA A 299 14.02 -28.16 -21.03
C ALA A 299 15.15 -29.16 -21.34
N ASN A 300 15.31 -29.56 -22.59
CA ASN A 300 16.30 -30.56 -23.03
C ASN A 300 17.76 -30.11 -22.91
N GLN A 301 18.04 -28.81 -22.78
CA GLN A 301 19.41 -28.30 -22.57
C GLN A 301 19.84 -28.37 -21.09
N TYR A 302 18.88 -28.31 -20.17
CA TYR A 302 19.14 -28.15 -18.74
C TYR A 302 18.76 -29.42 -17.96
N SER A 303 19.12 -29.48 -16.68
CA SER A 303 18.52 -30.41 -15.73
C SER A 303 17.32 -29.75 -15.07
N ALA A 304 16.42 -30.52 -14.46
CA ALA A 304 15.27 -29.99 -13.74
C ALA A 304 15.70 -28.99 -12.65
N MET A 305 16.65 -29.40 -11.80
CA MET A 305 17.25 -28.53 -10.79
C MET A 305 17.94 -27.28 -11.39
N GLY A 306 18.58 -27.41 -12.56
CA GLY A 306 19.21 -26.25 -13.22
C GLY A 306 18.21 -25.19 -13.67
N ILE A 307 17.03 -25.60 -14.11
CA ILE A 307 15.93 -24.70 -14.46
C ILE A 307 15.32 -24.09 -13.19
N ALA A 308 15.06 -24.92 -12.18
CA ALA A 308 14.55 -24.49 -10.88
C ALA A 308 15.45 -23.42 -10.24
N ASP A 309 16.76 -23.68 -10.19
CA ASP A 309 17.77 -22.74 -9.70
C ASP A 309 17.75 -21.40 -10.46
N ALA A 310 17.58 -21.43 -11.77
CA ALA A 310 17.52 -20.23 -12.60
C ALA A 310 16.25 -19.42 -12.31
N LEU A 311 15.10 -20.09 -12.21
CA LEU A 311 13.82 -19.47 -11.86
C LEU A 311 13.84 -18.88 -10.45
N ALA A 312 14.32 -19.64 -9.45
CA ALA A 312 14.42 -19.19 -8.08
C ALA A 312 15.27 -17.92 -7.95
N ARG A 313 16.41 -17.86 -8.65
CA ARG A 313 17.25 -16.66 -8.69
C ARG A 313 16.53 -15.46 -9.31
N GLU A 314 15.80 -15.65 -10.40
CA GLU A 314 15.08 -14.54 -11.04
C GLU A 314 13.92 -14.04 -10.18
N ILE A 315 13.18 -14.95 -9.55
CA ILE A 315 12.09 -14.65 -8.61
C ILE A 315 12.64 -13.85 -7.42
N GLN A 316 13.73 -14.30 -6.80
CA GLN A 316 14.35 -13.64 -5.65
C GLN A 316 14.94 -12.26 -6.01
N ASN A 317 15.67 -12.16 -7.12
CA ASN A 317 16.26 -10.89 -7.56
C ASN A 317 15.18 -9.85 -7.81
N ARG A 318 14.06 -10.25 -8.42
CA ARG A 318 12.95 -9.35 -8.67
C ARG A 318 12.36 -8.87 -7.35
N GLN A 319 12.11 -9.78 -6.41
CA GLN A 319 11.59 -9.42 -5.10
C GLN A 319 12.46 -8.38 -4.38
N LEU A 320 13.78 -8.56 -4.39
CA LEU A 320 14.72 -7.62 -3.74
C LEU A 320 14.65 -6.20 -4.33
N LEU A 321 14.65 -6.07 -5.66
CA LEU A 321 14.56 -4.77 -6.34
C LEU A 321 13.28 -3.99 -5.96
N LEU A 322 12.23 -4.72 -5.60
CA LEU A 322 10.93 -4.15 -5.31
C LEU A 322 10.82 -3.75 -3.84
N GLU A 323 11.38 -4.57 -2.94
CA GLU A 323 11.56 -4.23 -1.52
C GLU A 323 12.37 -2.93 -1.39
N GLU A 324 13.49 -2.80 -2.12
CA GLU A 324 14.30 -1.56 -2.14
C GLU A 324 13.50 -0.35 -2.66
N SER A 325 12.71 -0.53 -3.73
CA SER A 325 11.93 0.57 -4.29
C SER A 325 10.79 1.06 -3.38
N GLU A 326 10.14 0.15 -2.65
CA GLU A 326 9.09 0.52 -1.69
C GLU A 326 9.68 1.15 -0.43
N GLU A 327 10.83 0.67 0.04
CA GLU A 327 11.57 1.29 1.16
C GLU A 327 12.07 2.70 0.82
N GLU A 328 12.55 2.95 -0.40
CA GLU A 328 12.94 4.29 -0.85
C GLU A 328 11.75 5.25 -0.90
N ILE A 329 10.61 4.82 -1.42
CA ILE A 329 9.36 5.62 -1.44
C ILE A 329 8.89 5.90 -0.01
N GLU A 330 9.00 4.92 0.89
CA GLU A 330 8.62 5.07 2.30
C GLU A 330 9.59 5.98 3.06
N LEU A 331 10.89 5.94 2.76
CA LEU A 331 11.89 6.88 3.27
C LEU A 331 11.66 8.31 2.78
N ASP A 332 11.39 8.52 1.50
CA ASP A 332 11.08 9.86 0.98
C ASP A 332 9.80 10.42 1.60
N MET A 333 8.76 9.59 1.78
CA MET A 333 7.52 10.00 2.42
C MET A 333 7.67 10.26 3.93
N SER A 334 8.53 9.52 4.62
CA SER A 334 8.83 9.73 6.04
C SER A 334 9.75 10.95 6.26
N ALA A 335 10.67 11.22 5.35
CA ALA A 335 11.50 12.44 5.35
C ALA A 335 10.66 13.70 5.09
N LEU A 336 9.62 13.60 4.26
CA LEU A 336 8.59 14.64 4.10
C LEU A 336 7.69 14.78 5.34
N SER A 337 7.61 13.74 6.17
CA SER A 337 6.89 13.69 7.44
C SER A 337 7.80 13.85 8.67
N ASN A 338 8.86 14.67 8.57
CA ASN A 338 9.45 15.32 9.75
C ASN A 338 8.40 16.29 10.34
N ARG A 339 7.41 15.72 11.04
CA ARG A 339 6.29 16.44 11.63
C ARG A 339 6.72 16.99 12.99
N GLU A 340 6.80 18.31 13.05
CA GLU A 340 6.81 19.03 14.32
C GLU A 340 5.63 18.57 15.19
N PRO A 341 5.80 18.45 16.52
CA PRO A 341 4.72 18.04 17.42
C PRO A 341 3.51 18.97 17.27
N ILE A 342 2.31 18.39 17.17
CA ILE A 342 1.06 19.16 17.13
C ILE A 342 0.69 19.48 18.58
N PHE A 343 0.37 20.74 18.85
CA PHE A 343 -0.02 21.20 20.17
C PHE A 343 -1.50 21.57 20.19
N ASP A 344 -2.19 21.23 21.28
CA ASP A 344 -3.52 21.76 21.56
C ASP A 344 -3.39 23.25 21.91
N GLU A 345 -4.15 24.11 21.24
CA GLU A 345 -4.10 25.57 21.44
C GLU A 345 -5.09 26.03 22.52
N TYR A 346 -4.60 26.69 23.57
CA TYR A 346 -5.41 27.15 24.71
C TYR A 346 -5.69 28.67 24.72
N PHE A 347 -5.40 29.40 23.64
CA PHE A 347 -5.57 30.87 23.59
C PHE A 347 -7.03 31.33 23.73
N GLN A 348 -8.00 30.45 23.50
CA GLN A 348 -9.43 30.75 23.56
C GLN A 348 -9.90 31.16 24.97
N TYR A 349 -9.34 30.53 26.01
CA TYR A 349 -9.68 30.83 27.40
C TYR A 349 -9.32 32.26 27.82
N PRO A 350 -8.05 32.73 27.71
CA PRO A 350 -7.70 34.12 28.04
C PRO A 350 -8.40 35.13 27.13
N LEU A 351 -8.61 34.81 25.84
CA LEU A 351 -9.33 35.69 24.92
C LEU A 351 -10.78 35.91 25.37
N SER A 352 -11.49 34.86 25.78
CA SER A 352 -12.87 34.97 26.27
C SER A 352 -12.97 35.87 27.50
N LEU A 353 -12.00 35.78 28.41
CA LEU A 353 -11.96 36.56 29.65
C LEU A 353 -11.65 38.04 29.39
N ALA A 354 -10.82 38.33 28.38
CA ALA A 354 -10.59 39.69 27.90
C ALA A 354 -11.87 40.32 27.33
N ILE A 355 -12.60 39.59 26.48
CA ILE A 355 -13.86 40.05 25.88
C ILE A 355 -14.91 40.34 26.97
N ILE A 356 -15.08 39.43 27.94
CA ILE A 356 -16.01 39.62 29.07
C ILE A 356 -15.65 40.88 29.86
N SER A 357 -14.36 41.12 30.11
CA SER A 357 -13.89 42.27 30.88
C SER A 357 -14.14 43.60 30.15
N ILE A 358 -13.98 43.62 28.82
CA ILE A 358 -14.33 44.78 27.98
C ILE A 358 -15.83 45.01 27.99
N LEU A 359 -16.63 43.96 27.86
CA LEU A 359 -18.09 44.05 27.83
C LEU A 359 -18.63 44.57 29.17
N LEU A 360 -18.09 44.08 30.30
CA LEU A 360 -18.45 44.57 31.62
C LEU A 360 -18.03 46.04 31.83
N SER A 361 -16.86 46.43 31.31
CA SER A 361 -16.40 47.83 31.31
C SER A 361 -17.33 48.77 30.50
N LEU A 362 -17.93 48.27 29.42
CA LEU A 362 -18.91 49.01 28.61
C LEU A 362 -20.28 49.11 29.30
N LEU A 363 -20.74 48.05 29.96
CA LEU A 363 -22.03 48.03 30.65
C LEU A 363 -22.08 48.95 31.88
N ILE A 364 -20.93 49.18 32.53
CA ILE A 364 -20.85 50.03 33.71
C ILE A 364 -21.00 51.52 33.31
N PRO A 365 -22.10 52.20 33.72
CA PRO A 365 -22.29 53.61 33.42
C PRO A 365 -21.24 54.47 34.13
N SER A 366 -20.86 55.60 33.53
CA SER A 366 -19.85 56.50 34.10
C SER A 366 -20.42 57.50 35.13
N THR A 367 -21.74 57.48 35.36
CA THR A 367 -22.47 58.41 36.23
C THR A 367 -23.41 57.66 37.17
N LYS A 368 -23.60 58.20 38.38
CA LYS A 368 -24.52 57.62 39.37
C LYS A 368 -25.95 58.01 38.99
N ARG A 369 -26.84 57.04 38.72
CA ARG A 369 -28.25 57.32 38.39
C ARG A 369 -28.98 57.82 39.64
N ARG A 370 -29.73 58.92 39.53
CA ARG A 370 -30.61 59.46 40.59
C ARG A 370 -31.71 58.41 40.85
N MET A 371 -31.79 57.86 42.05
CA MET A 371 -33.04 57.24 42.51
C MET A 371 -33.90 58.37 43.06
N GLU A 372 -34.90 58.79 42.30
CA GLU A 372 -35.97 59.62 42.84
C GLU A 372 -36.82 58.70 43.72
N MET A 373 -36.71 58.84 45.04
CA MET A 373 -37.70 58.25 45.95
C MET A 373 -38.95 59.13 45.86
N SER A 374 -40.02 58.56 45.32
CA SER A 374 -41.36 59.16 45.38
C SER A 374 -41.83 59.21 46.83
N THR A 375 -42.15 60.39 47.33
CA THR A 375 -43.09 60.58 48.45
C THR A 375 -44.39 61.12 47.91
#